data_AF-A0A7Y2ALB0-F1
#
_entry.id   AF-A0A7Y2ALB0-F1
#
_cell.length_a   1.000
_cell.length_b   1.000
_cell.length_c   1.000
_cell.angle_alpha   90.00
_cell.angle_beta   90.00
_cell.angle_gamma   90.00
#
_symmetry.space_group_name_H-M   'P 1'
#
loop_
_entity.id
_entity.type
_entity.pdbx_description
1 polymer ?
#
loop_
_entity_poly.entity_id
_entity_poly.type
_entity_poly.pdbx_seq_one_letter_code
_entity_poly.pdbx_strand_id
1 'polypeptide(L)'
;MAKFYVQCGPVQTILLADSVEQAALAAMDHSLQAHLWIYDDPQLSESDCHDHLMLEALLHLDSTIRISERGFNRSDASVVGVPETIQSWHQLMVGMRRLFVVAGLAPRSMATVAGHDQTTEVDYPRLPR
;
A
#
# COMPACT_ATOMS: atom_id res chain seq x y z
N MET A 1 5.50 4.20 -19.36
CA MET A 1 4.35 4.26 -18.43
C MET A 1 3.04 4.30 -19.18
N ALA A 2 2.27 3.23 -19.09
CA ALA A 2 0.89 3.15 -19.53
C ALA A 2 -0.05 3.54 -18.39
N LYS A 3 -1.28 3.91 -18.75
CA LYS A 3 -2.35 4.20 -17.79
C LYS A 3 -3.10 2.92 -17.47
N PHE A 4 -3.16 2.55 -16.20
CA PHE A 4 -3.88 1.38 -15.72
C PHE A 4 -5.07 1.78 -14.85
N TYR A 5 -6.19 1.12 -15.08
CA TYR A 5 -7.39 1.13 -14.27
C TYR A 5 -7.36 -0.10 -13.38
N VAL A 6 -7.23 0.10 -12.08
CA VAL A 6 -7.10 -0.96 -11.09
C VAL A 6 -8.35 -0.99 -10.23
N GLN A 7 -8.92 -2.18 -10.03
CA GLN A 7 -10.14 -2.40 -9.27
C GLN A 7 -9.97 -3.61 -8.35
N CYS A 8 -10.33 -3.46 -7.08
CA CYS A 8 -10.34 -4.53 -6.09
C CYS A 8 -11.51 -4.30 -5.13
N GLY A 9 -12.60 -5.04 -5.31
CA GLY A 9 -13.86 -4.81 -4.57
C GLY A 9 -14.34 -3.35 -4.68
N PRO A 10 -14.49 -2.63 -3.56
CA PRO A 10 -14.92 -1.23 -3.56
C PRO A 10 -13.84 -0.25 -4.00
N VAL A 11 -12.57 -0.67 -4.06
CA VAL A 11 -11.44 0.20 -4.41
C VAL A 11 -11.32 0.30 -5.93
N GLN A 12 -11.31 1.52 -6.45
CA GLN A 12 -11.01 1.84 -7.84
C GLN A 12 -9.99 2.96 -7.91
N THR A 13 -8.89 2.74 -8.63
CA THR A 13 -7.84 3.74 -8.80
C THR A 13 -7.27 3.72 -10.22
N ILE A 14 -6.69 4.83 -10.63
CA ILE A 14 -6.01 4.99 -11.91
C ILE A 14 -4.56 5.30 -11.63
N LEU A 15 -3.66 4.47 -12.14
CA LEU A 15 -2.22 4.56 -11.87
C LEU A 15 -1.44 4.61 -13.17
N LEU A 16 -0.26 5.23 -13.12
CA LEU A 16 0.75 5.13 -14.17
C LEU A 16 1.75 4.06 -13.75
N ALA A 17 1.95 3.05 -14.58
CA ALA A 17 2.91 1.98 -14.33
C ALA A 17 3.51 1.49 -15.65
N ASP A 18 4.59 0.73 -15.56
CA ASP A 18 5.22 0.08 -16.71
C ASP A 18 4.78 -1.38 -16.87
N SER A 19 4.16 -1.98 -15.84
CA SER A 19 3.57 -3.32 -15.91
C SER A 19 2.30 -3.47 -15.05
N VAL A 20 1.58 -4.56 -15.29
CA VAL A 20 0.39 -4.96 -14.51
C VAL A 20 0.76 -5.22 -13.04
N GLU A 21 1.88 -5.90 -12.80
CA GLU A 21 2.39 -6.21 -11.47
C GLU A 21 2.75 -4.94 -10.70
N GLN A 22 3.40 -3.98 -11.37
CA GLN A 22 3.71 -2.68 -10.77
C GLN A 22 2.43 -1.90 -10.44
N ALA A 23 1.42 -1.93 -11.33
CA ALA A 23 0.13 -1.30 -11.05
C ALA A 23 -0.59 -1.96 -9.86
N ALA A 24 -0.52 -3.30 -9.74
CA ALA A 24 -1.07 -4.03 -8.61
C ALA A 24 -0.40 -3.63 -7.29
N LEU A 25 0.94 -3.61 -7.29
CA LEU A 25 1.74 -3.26 -6.11
C LEU A 25 1.49 -1.82 -5.66
N ALA A 26 1.43 -0.87 -6.60
CA ALA A 26 1.14 0.53 -6.32
C ALA A 26 -0.31 0.73 -5.81
N ALA A 27 -1.27 -0.05 -6.29
CA ALA A 27 -2.62 -0.03 -5.75
C ALA A 27 -2.67 -0.54 -4.30
N MET A 28 -1.95 -1.63 -4.00
CA MET A 28 -1.84 -2.14 -2.62
C MET A 28 -1.12 -1.17 -1.71
N ASP A 29 -0.07 -0.50 -2.18
CA ASP A 29 0.61 0.55 -1.42
C ASP A 29 -0.38 1.63 -0.97
N HIS A 30 -1.18 2.17 -1.89
CA HIS A 30 -2.18 3.17 -1.56
C HIS A 30 -3.26 2.65 -0.59
N SER A 31 -3.70 1.39 -0.74
CA SER A 31 -4.69 0.78 0.16
C SER A 31 -4.15 0.49 1.55
N LEU A 32 -2.88 0.12 1.68
CA LEU A 32 -2.27 -0.31 2.95
C LEU A 32 -1.51 0.81 3.67
N GLN A 33 -1.39 1.99 3.07
CA GLN A 33 -0.70 3.15 3.64
C GLN A 33 -1.14 3.48 5.07
N ALA A 34 -2.44 3.39 5.37
CA ALA A 34 -2.97 3.66 6.70
C ALA A 34 -2.48 2.69 7.80
N HIS A 35 -1.88 1.56 7.40
CA HIS A 35 -1.39 0.52 8.30
C HIS A 35 0.14 0.48 8.41
N LEU A 36 0.86 1.45 7.81
CA LEU A 36 2.33 1.48 7.87
C LEU A 36 2.91 1.57 9.27
N TRP A 37 2.14 2.10 10.22
CA TRP A 37 2.53 2.23 11.62
C TRP A 37 2.90 0.89 12.28
N ILE A 38 2.37 -0.24 11.79
CA ILE A 38 2.67 -1.57 12.36
C ILE A 38 4.16 -1.92 12.26
N TYR A 39 4.87 -1.42 11.25
CA TYR A 39 6.29 -1.69 11.06
C TYR A 39 7.21 -0.90 12.01
N ASP A 40 6.66 0.15 12.61
CA ASP A 40 7.37 1.01 13.56
C ASP A 40 7.21 0.52 15.01
N ASP A 41 6.28 -0.42 15.26
CA ASP A 41 6.06 -1.02 16.57
C ASP A 41 7.16 -2.08 16.86
N PRO A 42 7.98 -1.88 17.91
CA PRO A 42 9.01 -2.85 18.28
C PRO A 42 8.46 -4.15 18.88
N GLN A 43 7.18 -4.20 19.26
CA GLN A 43 6.53 -5.37 19.84
C GLN A 43 5.98 -6.33 18.78
N LEU A 44 5.85 -5.88 17.53
CA LEU A 44 5.33 -6.69 16.43
C LEU A 44 6.47 -7.35 15.66
N SER A 45 6.34 -8.66 15.43
CA SER A 45 7.20 -9.38 14.52
C SER A 45 6.82 -9.10 13.07
N GLU A 46 7.70 -9.46 12.12
CA GLU A 46 7.38 -9.38 10.69
C GLU A 46 6.16 -10.24 10.33
N SER A 47 5.98 -11.39 11.00
CA SER A 47 4.80 -12.25 10.83
C SER A 47 3.52 -11.57 11.33
N ASP A 48 3.57 -10.92 12.50
CA ASP A 48 2.41 -10.21 13.04
C ASP A 48 1.99 -9.06 12.11
N CYS A 49 2.98 -8.35 11.54
CA CYS A 49 2.73 -7.31 10.54
C CYS A 49 2.05 -7.88 9.29
N HIS A 50 2.56 -9.01 8.77
CA HIS A 50 1.95 -9.67 7.61
C HIS A 50 0.51 -10.10 7.89
N ASP A 51 0.27 -10.74 9.03
CA ASP A 51 -1.05 -11.25 9.41
C ASP A 51 -2.05 -10.10 9.62
N HIS A 52 -1.61 -8.98 10.20
CA HIS A 52 -2.40 -7.75 10.27
C HIS A 52 -2.86 -7.29 8.87
N LEU A 53 -1.94 -7.20 7.90
CA LEU A 53 -2.27 -6.78 6.53
C LEU A 53 -3.22 -7.76 5.83
N MET A 54 -3.04 -9.06 6.06
CA MET A 54 -3.95 -10.09 5.54
C MET A 54 -5.37 -9.92 6.09
N LEU A 55 -5.52 -9.69 7.39
CA LEU A 55 -6.83 -9.48 8.01
C LEU A 55 -7.49 -8.20 7.48
N GLU A 56 -6.74 -7.10 7.37
CA GLU A 56 -7.27 -5.85 6.81
C GLU A 56 -7.72 -6.02 5.36
N ALA A 57 -6.95 -6.76 4.55
CA ALA A 57 -7.32 -7.05 3.18
C ALA A 57 -8.58 -7.92 3.08
N LEU A 58 -8.71 -8.95 3.92
CA LEU A 58 -9.92 -9.80 3.96
C LEU A 58 -11.19 -9.02 4.32
N LEU A 59 -11.06 -7.95 5.12
CA LEU A 59 -12.18 -7.12 5.54
C LEU A 59 -12.58 -6.07 4.50
N HIS A 60 -11.63 -5.56 3.73
CA HIS A 60 -11.85 -4.35 2.90
C HIS A 60 -11.66 -4.57 1.39
N LEU A 61 -11.00 -5.64 0.98
CA LEU A 61 -10.65 -5.92 -0.40
C LEU A 61 -11.30 -7.22 -0.90
N ASP A 62 -11.48 -7.32 -2.21
CA ASP A 62 -11.79 -8.61 -2.83
C ASP A 62 -10.53 -9.51 -2.81
N SER A 63 -10.70 -10.81 -3.05
CA SER A 63 -9.56 -11.75 -3.16
C SER A 63 -8.68 -11.52 -4.39
N THR A 64 -9.14 -10.73 -5.37
CA THR A 64 -8.42 -10.47 -6.61
C THR A 64 -8.48 -9.01 -7.03
N ILE A 65 -7.44 -8.57 -7.73
CA ILE A 65 -7.27 -7.26 -8.34
C ILE A 65 -7.50 -7.41 -9.84
N ARG A 66 -8.39 -6.60 -10.42
CA ARG A 66 -8.63 -6.49 -11.86
C ARG A 66 -7.91 -5.28 -12.41
N ILE A 67 -7.12 -5.45 -13.46
CA ILE A 67 -6.27 -4.41 -14.04
C ILE A 67 -6.48 -4.34 -15.55
N SER A 68 -6.71 -3.13 -16.07
CA SER A 68 -6.87 -2.92 -17.51
C SER A 68 -6.35 -1.56 -17.94
N GLU A 69 -5.78 -1.46 -19.14
CA GLU A 69 -5.39 -0.17 -19.72
C GLU A 69 -6.57 0.63 -20.30
N ARG A 70 -7.73 -0.02 -20.45
CA ARG A 70 -8.86 0.50 -21.25
C ARG A 70 -10.01 1.04 -20.40
N GLY A 71 -10.08 0.69 -19.11
CA GLY A 71 -11.15 1.12 -18.21
C GLY A 71 -11.44 0.12 -17.09
N PHE A 72 -12.40 0.47 -16.22
CA PHE A 72 -12.89 -0.43 -15.17
C PHE A 72 -13.89 -1.47 -15.70
N ASN A 73 -14.17 -2.53 -14.92
CA ASN A 73 -15.16 -3.57 -15.23
C ASN A 73 -14.98 -4.27 -16.60
N ARG A 74 -13.75 -4.30 -17.09
CA ARG A 74 -13.37 -4.92 -18.37
C ARG A 74 -13.31 -6.43 -18.23
N SER A 75 -13.96 -7.17 -19.14
CA SER A 75 -13.88 -8.64 -19.17
C SER A 75 -12.50 -9.15 -19.60
N ASP A 76 -11.77 -8.33 -20.36
CA ASP A 76 -10.39 -8.54 -20.81
C ASP A 76 -9.34 -8.03 -19.80
N ALA A 77 -9.72 -7.73 -18.56
CA ALA A 77 -8.79 -7.30 -17.51
C ALA A 77 -7.87 -8.44 -17.06
N SER A 78 -6.60 -8.12 -16.84
CA SER A 78 -5.67 -8.99 -16.12
C SER A 78 -6.14 -9.15 -14.67
N VAL A 79 -5.98 -10.34 -14.11
CA VAL A 79 -6.39 -10.67 -12.74
C VAL A 79 -5.16 -11.07 -11.94
N VAL A 80 -4.95 -10.42 -10.80
CA VAL A 80 -3.84 -10.68 -9.87
C VAL A 80 -4.44 -11.01 -8.51
N GLY A 81 -3.87 -11.97 -7.77
CA GLY A 81 -4.33 -12.30 -6.43
C GLY A 81 -3.90 -11.25 -5.40
N VAL A 82 -4.82 -10.85 -4.52
CA VAL A 82 -4.52 -9.92 -3.42
C VAL A 82 -3.51 -10.52 -2.44
N PRO A 83 -3.62 -11.79 -1.98
CA PRO A 83 -2.67 -12.36 -1.04
C PRO A 83 -1.22 -12.31 -1.53
N GLU A 84 -0.97 -12.68 -2.79
CA GLU A 84 0.36 -12.69 -3.39
C GLU A 84 0.91 -11.27 -3.58
N THR A 85 0.03 -10.32 -3.90
CA THR A 85 0.42 -8.90 -4.06
C THR A 85 0.80 -8.28 -2.72
N ILE A 86 0.03 -8.55 -1.66
CA ILE A 86 0.36 -8.09 -0.30
C ILE A 86 1.64 -8.75 0.19
N GLN A 87 1.84 -10.05 -0.05
CA GLN A 87 3.08 -10.72 0.31
C GLN A 87 4.29 -10.06 -0.38
N SER A 88 4.17 -9.74 -1.66
CA SER A 88 5.21 -9.04 -2.42
C SER A 88 5.48 -7.64 -1.86
N TRP A 89 4.43 -6.90 -1.52
CA TRP A 89 4.53 -5.58 -0.91
C TRP A 89 5.14 -5.63 0.50
N HIS A 90 4.73 -6.57 1.33
CA HIS A 90 5.28 -6.78 2.67
C HIS A 90 6.78 -7.09 2.62
N GLN A 91 7.20 -7.97 1.71
CA GLN A 91 8.61 -8.27 1.50
C GLN A 91 9.42 -7.04 1.07
N LEU A 92 8.84 -6.18 0.23
CA LEU A 92 9.46 -4.91 -0.15
C LEU A 92 9.65 -4.01 1.08
N MET A 93 8.63 -3.85 1.92
CA MET A 93 8.69 -3.00 3.10
C MET A 93 9.70 -3.50 4.14
N VAL A 94 9.71 -4.82 4.40
CA VAL A 94 10.72 -5.46 5.26
C VAL A 94 12.13 -5.28 4.67
N GLY A 95 12.29 -5.48 3.36
CA GLY A 95 13.55 -5.28 2.66
C GLY A 95 14.06 -3.85 2.79
N MET A 96 13.20 -2.85 2.58
CA MET A 96 13.52 -1.43 2.73
C MET A 96 13.93 -1.10 4.17
N ARG A 97 13.19 -1.57 5.17
CA ARG A 97 13.53 -1.39 6.59
C ARG A 97 14.92 -1.91 6.89
N ARG A 98 15.23 -3.14 6.46
CA ARG A 98 16.55 -3.77 6.65
C ARG A 98 17.66 -2.99 5.95
N LEU A 99 17.41 -2.53 4.71
CA LEU A 99 18.38 -1.74 3.95
C LEU A 99 18.71 -0.41 4.65
N PHE A 100 17.74 0.28 5.23
CA PHE A 100 18.00 1.52 5.97
C PHE A 100 18.85 1.30 7.22
N VAL A 101 18.58 0.23 7.97
CA VAL A 101 19.39 -0.14 9.13
C VAL A 101 20.84 -0.43 8.72
N VAL A 102 21.04 -1.22 7.66
CA VAL A 102 22.39 -1.55 7.15
C VAL A 102 23.12 -0.31 6.63
N ALA A 103 22.41 0.63 6.00
CA ALA A 103 22.97 1.89 5.53
C ALA A 103 23.36 2.86 6.66
N GLY A 104 23.14 2.50 7.94
CA GLY A 104 23.41 3.38 9.09
C GLY A 104 22.49 4.60 9.16
N LEU A 105 21.39 4.58 8.42
CA LEU A 105 20.37 5.61 8.52
C LEU A 105 19.59 5.37 9.82
N ALA A 106 19.34 6.44 10.57
CA ALA A 106 18.45 6.36 11.73
C ALA A 106 17.13 5.71 11.30
N PRO A 107 16.52 4.84 12.12
CA PRO A 107 15.24 4.21 11.78
C PRO A 107 14.23 5.31 11.49
N ARG A 108 13.92 5.52 10.20
CA ARG A 108 12.84 6.39 9.78
C ARG A 108 11.56 5.58 9.89
N SER A 109 10.47 6.24 10.27
CA SER A 109 9.17 5.56 10.26
C SER A 109 8.89 5.07 8.84
N MET A 110 8.32 3.88 8.70
CA MET A 110 7.97 3.37 7.37
C MET A 110 6.91 4.25 6.69
N ALA A 111 6.12 4.99 7.46
CA ALA A 111 5.26 6.05 6.95
C ALA A 111 6.05 7.16 6.24
N THR A 112 7.13 7.68 6.84
CA THR A 112 7.98 8.70 6.20
C THR A 112 8.68 8.15 4.96
N VAL A 113 9.10 6.89 4.99
CA VAL A 113 9.71 6.19 3.84
C VAL A 113 8.73 6.08 2.66
N ALA A 114 7.46 5.81 2.94
CA ALA A 114 6.40 5.75 1.92
C ALA A 114 5.98 7.13 1.40
N GLY A 115 6.69 8.20 1.76
CA GLY A 115 6.44 9.55 1.27
C GLY A 115 5.41 10.33 2.09
N HIS A 116 5.13 9.94 3.33
CA HIS A 116 4.33 10.73 4.24
C HIS A 116 5.16 11.92 4.76
N ASP A 117 5.25 12.99 3.97
CA ASP A 117 5.44 14.31 4.54
C ASP A 117 4.19 14.60 5.37
N GLN A 118 4.37 14.96 6.64
CA GLN A 118 3.32 15.61 7.42
C GLN A 118 3.02 16.95 6.74
N THR A 119 2.15 16.93 5.75
CA THR A 119 1.73 18.16 5.07
C THR A 119 0.74 18.86 6.01
N THR A 120 1.29 19.79 6.80
CA THR A 120 0.62 20.89 7.51
C THR A 120 -0.46 20.53 8.53
N GLU A 121 -0.07 20.69 9.79
CA GLU A 121 -0.93 21.17 10.88
C GLU A 121 -1.79 22.34 10.37
N VAL A 122 -3.05 22.09 10.01
CA VAL A 122 -4.02 23.16 9.76
C VAL A 122 -4.53 23.60 11.13
N ASP A 123 -3.91 24.65 11.65
CA ASP A 123 -4.40 25.40 12.81
C ASP A 123 -5.76 26.01 12.46
N TYR A 124 -6.84 25.32 12.83
CA TYR A 124 -8.18 25.89 12.75
C TYR A 124 -8.35 26.87 13.92
N PRO A 125 -8.56 28.17 13.66
CA PRO A 125 -8.86 29.11 14.74
C PRO A 125 -10.17 28.67 15.42
N ARG A 126 -10.08 28.30 16.70
CA ARG A 126 -11.24 27.98 17.52
C ARG A 126 -12.14 29.21 17.58
N LEU A 127 -13.31 29.14 16.97
CA LEU A 127 -14.33 30.18 17.11
C LEU A 127 -14.80 30.23 18.57
N PRO A 128 -14.89 31.43 19.19
CA PRO A 128 -15.39 31.58 20.54
C PRO A 128 -16.89 31.22 20.58
N ARG A 129 -17.27 30.49 21.65
CA ARG A 129 -18.66 30.13 21.98
C ARG A 129 -19.49 31.34 22.34
#